data_AF-A0A6I7Z5D9-F1
#
_entry.id   AF-A0A6I7Z5D9-F1
#
_cell.length_a   1.000
_cell.length_b   1.000
_cell.length_c   1.000
_cell.angle_alpha   90.00
_cell.angle_beta   90.00
_cell.angle_gamma   90.00
#
_symmetry.space_group_name_H-M   'P 1'
#
loop_
_entity.id
_entity.type
_entity.pdbx_description
1 polymer ?
#
loop_
_entity_poly.entity_id
_entity_poly.type
_entity_poly.pdbx_seq_one_letter_code
_entity_poly.pdbx_strand_id
1 'polypeptide(L)' 'MLKLVATFKNSLGKNHTWSFNDPDTQKTDTEIKGLLQRMTDVKLCHKDGADLFNTVETAKYVETIETIIF' A
#
# COMPACT_ATOMS: atom_id res chain seq x y z
N MET A 1 -16.57 0.75 -3.28
CA MET A 1 -15.60 -0.03 -2.46
C MET A 1 -14.46 0.88 -2.03
N LEU A 2 -14.15 0.91 -0.73
CA LEU A 2 -13.03 1.68 -0.20
C LEU A 2 -11.74 0.84 -0.24
N LYS A 3 -10.62 1.44 -0.64
CA LYS A 3 -9.31 0.79 -0.67
C LYS A 3 -8.26 1.66 0.00
N LEU A 4 -7.34 1.04 0.73
CA LEU A 4 -6.07 1.66 1.09
C LEU A 4 -5.09 1.39 -0.04
N VAL A 5 -4.54 2.45 -0.63
CA VAL A 5 -3.56 2.37 -1.72
C VAL A 5 -2.26 2.98 -1.24
N ALA A 6 -1.20 2.17 -1.16
CA ALA A 6 0.13 2.59 -0.77
C ALA A 6 1.12 2.48 -1.93
N THR A 7 1.99 3.48 -2.05
CA THR A 7 3.14 3.43 -2.97
C THR A 7 4.37 3.05 -2.17
N PHE A 8 5.03 1.99 -2.59
CA PHE A 8 6.33 1.57 -2.06
C PHE A 8 7.41 1.78 -3.10
N LYS A 9 8.59 2.19 -2.65
CA LYS A 9 9.83 2.08 -3.42
C LYS A 9 10.45 0.72 -3.12
N ASN A 10 10.86 0.00 -4.16
CA ASN A 10 11.57 -1.28 -4.02
C ASN A 10 13.06 -1.05 -3.74
N SER A 11 13.80 -2.12 -3.43
CA SER A 11 15.24 -2.01 -3.15
C SER A 11 16.09 -1.51 -4.32
N LEU A 12 15.56 -1.51 -5.54
CA LEU A 12 16.20 -0.97 -6.75
C LEU A 12 15.77 0.48 -7.06
N GLY A 13 15.04 1.13 -6.16
CA GLY A 13 14.62 2.53 -6.29
C GLY A 13 13.39 2.76 -7.18
N LYS A 14 12.72 1.70 -7.66
CA LYS A 14 11.50 1.80 -8.48
C LYS A 14 10.25 1.80 -7.60
N ASN A 15 9.29 2.66 -7.94
CA ASN A 15 8.00 2.71 -7.28
C ASN A 15 7.06 1.62 -7.80
N HIS A 16 6.22 1.10 -6.92
CA HIS A 16 5.03 0.34 -7.29
C HIS A 16 3.91 0.57 -6.29
N THR A 17 2.71 0.16 -6.69
CA THR A 17 1.51 0.32 -5.89
C THR A 17 1.08 -1.02 -5.29
N TRP A 18 0.70 -0.99 -4.02
CA TRP A 18 0.00 -2.06 -3.34
C TRP A 18 -1.34 -1.54 -2.85
N SER A 19 -2.37 -2.39 -2.89
CA SER A 19 -3.70 -2.03 -2.43
C SER A 19 -4.29 -3.09 -1.50
N PHE A 20 -5.10 -2.60 -0.56
CA PHE A 20 -5.86 -3.41 0.37
C PHE A 20 -7.32 -2.98 0.31
N ASN A 21 -8.21 -3.93 0.02
CA ASN A 21 -9.64 -3.66 -0.04
C ASN A 21 -10.23 -3.63 1.36
N ASP A 22 -11.26 -2.80 1.54
CA ASP A 22 -12.05 -2.68 2.77
C ASP A 22 -11.17 -2.48 4.02
N PRO A 23 -10.32 -1.43 4.06
CA PRO A 23 -9.47 -1.15 5.20
C PRO A 23 -10.29 -0.76 6.43
N ASP A 24 -9.73 -1.00 7.61
CA ASP A 24 -10.26 -0.47 8.87
C ASP A 24 -10.10 1.05 8.91
N THR A 25 -11.23 1.77 8.81
CA THR A 25 -11.30 3.23 8.77
C THR A 25 -11.22 3.89 10.13
N GLN A 26 -11.19 3.12 11.23
CA GLN A 26 -11.03 3.66 12.57
C GLN A 26 -9.57 3.92 12.94
N LYS A 27 -8.61 3.44 12.13
CA LYS A 27 -7.18 3.68 12.34
C LYS A 27 -6.78 5.08 11.93
N THR A 28 -5.98 5.70 12.77
CA THR A 28 -5.36 7.00 12.47
C THR A 28 -4.30 6.88 11.39
N ASP A 29 -3.99 7.99 10.72
CA ASP A 29 -2.92 8.06 9.72
C ASP A 29 -1.56 7.57 10.25
N THR A 30 -1.28 7.82 11.53
CA THR A 30 -0.05 7.40 12.20
C THR A 30 0.01 5.88 12.36
N GLU A 31 -1.10 5.26 12.76
CA GLU A 31 -1.18 3.80 12.90
C GLU A 31 -1.06 3.11 11.53
N ILE A 32 -1.74 3.64 10.51
CA ILE A 32 -1.62 3.13 9.14
C ILE A 32 -0.18 3.23 8.64
N LYS A 33 0.48 4.39 8.83
CA LYS A 33 1.89 4.55 8.46
C LYS A 33 2.78 3.54 9.19
N GLY A 34 2.57 3.34 10.49
CA GLY A 34 3.32 2.36 11.28
C GLY A 34 3.12 0.91 10.79
N LEU A 35 1.90 0.53 10.40
CA LEU A 35 1.63 -0.79 9.84
C LEU A 35 2.32 -1.00 8.48
N LEU A 36 2.26 0.01 7.59
CA LEU A 36 2.96 -0.03 6.30
C LEU A 36 4.49 -0.07 6.49
N GLN A 37 5.03 0.62 7.49
CA GLN A 37 6.45 0.56 7.84
C GLN A 37 6.86 -0.84 8.30
N ARG A 38 6.06 -1.51 9.15
CA ARG A 38 6.32 -2.90 9.56
C ARG A 38 6.37 -3.85 8.37
N MET A 39 5.57 -3.63 7.32
CA MET A 39 5.65 -4.43 6.09
C MET A 39 7.03 -4.36 5.43
N THR A 40 7.73 -3.23 5.57
CA THR A 40 9.08 -3.07 5.02
C THR A 40 10.14 -3.88 5.76
N ASP A 41 9.89 -4.26 7.01
CA ASP A 41 10.81 -5.04 7.85
C ASP A 41 10.69 -6.55 7.60
N VAL A 42 9.53 -7.03 7.14
CA VAL A 42 9.27 -8.47 6.93
C VAL A 42 10.17 -9.05 5.84
N LYS A 43 10.53 -8.26 4.82
CA LYS A 43 11.37 -8.66 3.67
C LYS A 43 10.96 -10.02 3.06
N LEU A 44 9.66 -10.30 2.98
CA LEU A 44 9.14 -11.58 2.45
C LEU A 44 8.86 -11.55 0.95
N CYS A 45 8.59 -10.37 0.41
CA CYS A 45 8.11 -10.22 -0.96
C CYS A 45 9.24 -9.79 -1.87
N HIS A 46 9.76 -10.74 -2.65
CA HIS A 46 10.81 -10.50 -3.63
C HIS A 46 10.31 -10.75 -5.05
N LYS A 47 10.80 -9.95 -5.99
CA LYS A 47 10.58 -10.18 -7.42
C LYS A 47 11.79 -9.66 -8.20
N ASP A 48 12.28 -10.46 -9.14
CA ASP A 48 13.41 -10.10 -10.00
C ASP A 48 14.65 -9.60 -9.22
N GLY A 49 14.91 -10.23 -8.06
CA GLY A 49 16.02 -9.87 -7.16
C GLY A 49 15.82 -8.58 -6.34
N ALA A 50 14.64 -7.97 -6.39
CA ALA A 50 14.30 -6.78 -5.62
C ALA A 50 13.35 -7.09 -4.45
N ASP A 51 13.58 -6.45 -3.30
CA ASP A 51 12.60 -6.39 -2.22
C ASP A 51 11.51 -5.43 -2.63
N LEU A 52 10.28 -5.93 -2.77
CA LEU A 52 9.17 -5.10 -3.18
C LEU A 52 8.88 -4.02 -2.11
N PHE A 53 8.66 -4.43 -0.88
CA PHE A 53 8.36 -3.51 0.21
C PHE A 53 9.65 -3.03 0.88
N ASN A 54 10.33 -2.03 0.29
CA ASN A 54 11.56 -1.48 0.86
C ASN A 54 11.32 -0.16 1.61
N THR A 55 10.66 0.82 0.99
CA THR A 55 10.35 2.12 1.62
C THR A 55 8.90 2.52 1.33
N VAL A 56 8.18 3.02 2.34
CA VAL A 56 6.84 3.61 2.16
C VAL A 56 6.99 5.04 1.66
N GLU A 57 6.46 5.34 0.47
CA GLU A 57 6.52 6.71 -0.09
C GLU A 57 5.25 7.49 0.22
N THR A 58 4.08 6.90 -0.08
CA THR A 58 2.77 7.54 0.13
C THR A 58 1.70 6.50 0.43
N ALA A 59 0.60 6.92 1.05
CA ALA A 59 -0.62 6.13 1.17
C ALA A 59 -1.85 7.04 1.09
N LYS A 60 -2.94 6.51 0.56
CA LYS A 60 -4.23 7.21 0.46
C LYS A 60 -5.40 6.24 0.49
N TYR A 61 -6.54 6.71 0.97
CA TYR A 61 -7.82 6.02 0.77
C TYR A 61 -8.39 6.37 -0.60
N VAL A 62 -8.91 5.36 -1.30
CA VAL A 62 -9.55 5.50 -2.60
C VAL A 62 -10.93 4.86 -2.53
N GLU A 63 -11.96 5.67 -2.71
CA GLU A 63 -13.33 5.19 -2.84
C GLU A 63 -13.66 5.01 -4.33
N THR A 64 -14.06 3.79 -4.71
CA THR A 64 -14.58 3.50 -6.05
C THR A 64 -16.10 3.54 -6.01
N ILE A 65 -16.69 4.44 -6.78
CA ILE A 65 -18.12 4.52 -7.03
C ILE A 65 -18.37 3.87 -8.40
N GLU A 66 -19.10 2.75 -8.40
CA GLU A 66 -19.45 2.05 -9.63
C GLU A 66 -20.67 2.72 -10.26
N THR A 67 -20.52 3.21 -11.49
CA THR A 67 -21.63 3.74 -12.28
C THR A 67 -21.97 2.75 -13.36
N ILE A 68 -23.13 2.09 -13.21
CA ILE A 68 -23.68 1.21 -14.25
C ILE A 68 -24.20 2.11 -15.38
N ILE A 69 -23.63 1.94 -16.57
CA ILE A 69 -23.99 2.71 -17.77
C ILE A 69 -24.91 1.94 -18.74
N PHE A 70 -25.18 0.65 -18.46
CA PHE A 70 -26.18 -0.21 -19.12
C PHE A 70 -26.54 -1.38 -18.19
#